data_AF-A0A7V5C1N6-F1
#
_entry.id   AF-A0A7V5C1N6-F1
#
_cell.length_a   1.000
_cell.length_b   1.000
_cell.length_c   1.000
_cell.angle_alpha   90.00
_cell.angle_beta   90.00
_cell.angle_gamma   90.00
#
_symmetry.space_group_name_H-M   'P 1'
#
loop_
_entity.id
_entity.type
_entity.pdbx_description
1 polymer ?
#
loop_
_entity_poly.entity_id
_entity_poly.type
_entity_poly.pdbx_seq_one_letter_code
_entity_poly.pdbx_strand_id
1 'polypeptide(L)'
;MGRHHPLPHEPDWPDEAGPFVFLLDAATRLERELLEDWIERRRPDDETIVHRIPIPPARRRRRRARVDPRLAARLEAPDDPLLVPLRVVWLAPERDGRRRLTLRDVLLPGDPRDPDPLRQRWILAAHPNRVRVVLGEPARAHELRRRWQDPHGRGPVDGTSFAEFVALRAWLSLERAERALRGNRYKVPKFLREDLYWSRGFQQGVARLALEHREKLERMQQRTWRYLKEIAATHSPYVIDIVAGFTGWLISRAYRALDYSPAELRSVYEAATDKPIVFLPSHKSNFDHLVLQYVLYENEYPPNHTAGGINMNFFPVGPFLRRSGIFFIRREFKDDEPYKFVLRQYLTYLLEKRFPLEWYIEGGRSRSGKLREPRLGLLAYVVDAYVQGFVDDVVFVPVSIAYDQIADIASYAAEQRGAAKEKESFAWMLRTVRSLQRRQGDIYVRWGEPLSLAERLAQGTDLSTERGRLVVPKLAFEIATRINAATPITPISLVAAALLRHSPRAVDVEGVLATLEPFLDYVKRRELPTTVPLTLDTPERVRDALDALAANGIVRRHESVASVVYAVGPEQHLAAAYYRNTIIHFFVTAAIAEVALVGVLREGTPGWSEFAQEAFALR
;
A
#
# COMPACT_ATOMS: atom_id res chain seq x y z
N MET A 1 15.58 26.15 -38.24
CA MET A 1 14.94 25.57 -37.04
C MET A 1 13.88 26.55 -36.59
N GLY A 2 12.59 26.20 -36.66
CA GLY A 2 11.51 27.11 -36.27
C GLY A 2 11.39 27.17 -34.76
N ARG A 3 11.44 28.38 -34.18
CA ARG A 3 11.24 28.61 -32.75
C ARG A 3 9.83 28.14 -32.36
N HIS A 4 9.69 27.34 -31.31
CA HIS A 4 8.38 26.93 -30.82
C HIS A 4 7.63 28.11 -30.16
N HIS A 5 6.29 28.10 -30.24
CA HIS A 5 5.47 29.06 -29.50
C HIS A 5 5.66 28.90 -27.98
N PRO A 6 5.51 29.99 -27.20
CA PRO A 6 5.62 29.94 -25.74
C PRO A 6 4.61 28.95 -25.17
N LEU A 7 5.09 28.13 -24.22
CA LEU A 7 4.25 27.16 -23.54
C LEU A 7 3.41 27.85 -22.45
N PRO A 8 2.23 27.31 -22.11
CA PRO A 8 1.41 27.86 -21.02
C PRO A 8 2.11 27.64 -19.67
N HIS A 9 2.12 28.67 -18.80
CA HIS A 9 2.74 28.66 -17.46
C HIS A 9 4.23 28.28 -17.47
N GLU A 10 5.01 28.92 -18.35
CA GLU A 10 6.47 28.84 -18.28
C GLU A 10 6.99 29.48 -16.98
N PRO A 11 8.01 28.89 -16.34
CA PRO A 11 8.66 29.48 -15.18
C PRO A 11 9.39 30.76 -15.56
N ASP A 12 9.56 31.65 -14.59
CA ASP A 12 10.33 32.87 -14.76
C ASP A 12 11.84 32.61 -14.73
N TRP A 13 12.61 33.58 -15.21
CA TRP A 13 14.07 33.52 -15.15
C TRP A 13 14.54 33.56 -13.69
N PRO A 14 15.61 32.84 -13.29
CA PRO A 14 16.10 32.89 -11.92
C PRO A 14 16.48 34.33 -11.50
N ASP A 15 16.05 34.74 -10.30
CA ASP A 15 16.32 36.10 -9.77
C ASP A 15 17.80 36.33 -9.41
N GLU A 16 18.56 35.25 -9.20
CA GLU A 16 19.97 35.30 -8.82
C GLU A 16 20.91 35.61 -10.00
N ALA A 17 21.82 36.57 -9.80
CA ALA A 17 22.80 36.96 -10.81
C ALA A 17 23.99 35.98 -10.94
N GLY A 18 24.48 35.74 -12.14
CA GLY A 18 25.75 35.06 -12.35
C GLY A 18 25.95 34.57 -13.78
N PRO A 19 27.08 33.90 -14.06
CA PRO A 19 27.11 32.99 -15.20
C PRO A 19 26.17 31.81 -14.91
N PHE A 20 25.20 31.58 -15.79
CA PHE A 20 24.19 30.54 -15.63
C PHE A 20 24.65 29.24 -16.28
N VAL A 21 24.51 28.13 -15.56
CA VAL A 21 24.70 26.78 -16.12
C VAL A 21 23.38 26.03 -16.03
N PHE A 22 22.66 25.97 -17.15
CA PHE A 22 21.43 25.19 -17.23
C PHE A 22 21.72 23.71 -17.43
N LEU A 23 21.27 22.91 -16.46
CA LEU A 23 21.42 21.46 -16.46
C LEU A 23 20.17 20.83 -17.08
N LEU A 24 20.29 20.37 -18.33
CA LEU A 24 19.14 19.94 -19.14
C LEU A 24 18.85 18.44 -18.96
N ASP A 25 17.73 18.11 -18.32
CA ASP A 25 17.18 16.76 -18.27
C ASP A 25 16.19 16.55 -19.42
N ALA A 26 16.72 16.09 -20.57
CA ALA A 26 15.97 15.81 -21.78
C ALA A 26 16.27 14.41 -22.30
N ALA A 27 15.24 13.57 -22.41
CA ALA A 27 15.33 12.22 -22.94
C ALA A 27 15.21 12.17 -24.47
N THR A 28 14.60 13.20 -25.08
CA THR A 28 14.39 13.29 -26.53
C THR A 28 14.94 14.58 -27.12
N ARG A 29 15.10 14.61 -28.44
CA ARG A 29 15.51 15.82 -29.17
C ARG A 29 14.49 16.96 -29.02
N LEU A 30 13.19 16.65 -29.06
CA LEU A 30 12.14 17.66 -28.92
C LEU A 30 12.14 18.28 -27.52
N GLU A 31 12.33 17.48 -26.47
CA GLU A 31 12.46 18.02 -25.10
C GLU A 31 13.65 18.97 -25.00
N ARG A 32 14.79 18.62 -25.61
CA ARG A 32 15.96 19.49 -25.64
C ARG A 32 15.68 20.80 -26.39
N GLU A 33 15.07 20.72 -27.58
CA GLU A 33 14.70 21.89 -28.37
C GLU A 33 13.75 22.81 -27.59
N LEU A 34 12.77 22.28 -26.86
CA LEU A 34 11.86 23.07 -26.02
C LEU A 34 12.58 23.78 -24.85
N LEU A 35 13.55 23.12 -24.22
CA LEU A 35 14.33 23.73 -23.14
C LEU A 35 15.28 24.81 -23.66
N GLU A 36 15.95 24.55 -24.78
CA GLU A 36 16.85 25.52 -25.42
C GLU A 36 16.06 26.74 -25.91
N ASP A 37 14.90 26.53 -26.51
CA ASP A 37 13.99 27.60 -26.92
C ASP A 37 13.50 28.44 -25.72
N TRP A 38 13.20 27.80 -24.58
CA TRP A 38 12.83 28.53 -23.36
C TRP A 38 13.98 29.40 -22.85
N ILE A 39 15.21 28.88 -22.83
CA ILE A 39 16.40 29.63 -22.44
C ILE A 39 16.57 30.86 -23.33
N GLU A 40 16.48 30.71 -24.66
CA GLU A 40 16.64 31.84 -25.58
C GLU A 40 15.52 32.88 -25.45
N ARG A 41 14.27 32.45 -25.23
CA ARG A 41 13.13 33.38 -25.10
C ARG A 41 13.13 34.16 -23.80
N ARG A 42 13.57 33.56 -22.70
CA ARG A 42 13.54 34.15 -21.35
C ARG A 42 14.86 34.78 -20.94
N ARG A 43 15.90 34.69 -21.78
CA ARG A 43 17.18 35.34 -21.53
C ARG A 43 16.97 36.85 -21.40
N PRO A 44 17.43 37.49 -20.30
CA PRO A 44 17.27 38.92 -20.09
C PRO A 44 17.96 39.75 -21.17
N ASP A 45 19.25 39.44 -21.42
CA ASP A 45 20.09 40.15 -22.38
C ASP A 45 21.10 39.19 -23.06
N ASP A 46 21.53 39.53 -24.28
CA ASP A 46 22.50 38.74 -25.06
C ASP A 46 23.91 38.69 -24.43
N GLU A 47 24.21 39.58 -23.47
CA GLU A 47 25.46 39.60 -22.71
C GLU A 47 25.47 38.61 -21.54
N THR A 48 24.31 38.09 -21.13
CA THR A 48 24.20 37.13 -20.01
C THR A 48 24.93 35.82 -20.37
N ILE A 49 26.01 35.45 -19.69
CA ILE A 49 26.73 34.20 -20.00
C ILE A 49 25.88 32.99 -19.63
N VAL A 50 25.55 32.15 -20.61
CA VAL A 50 24.71 30.96 -20.44
C VAL A 50 25.40 29.72 -21.00
N HIS A 51 25.59 28.70 -20.16
CA HIS A 51 26.04 27.37 -20.56
C HIS A 51 24.89 26.37 -20.51
N ARG A 52 24.78 25.53 -21.54
CA ARG A 52 23.75 24.48 -21.67
C ARG A 52 24.42 23.13 -21.58
N ILE A 53 24.20 22.41 -20.50
CA ILE A 53 24.87 21.13 -20.26
C ILE A 53 23.81 20.04 -20.09
N PRO A 54 23.77 19.03 -20.98
CA PRO A 54 22.87 17.91 -20.80
C PRO A 54 23.34 17.07 -19.61
N ILE A 55 22.43 16.80 -18.69
CA ILE A 55 22.63 15.76 -17.68
C ILE A 55 22.05 14.44 -18.22
N PRO A 56 22.50 13.27 -17.72
CA PRO A 56 21.83 12.03 -18.02
C PRO A 56 20.32 12.21 -17.84
N PRO A 57 19.47 11.62 -18.70
CA PRO A 57 18.04 11.80 -18.54
C PRO A 57 17.50 10.91 -17.42
N ALA A 58 16.61 11.46 -16.59
CA ALA A 58 15.94 10.69 -15.53
C ALA A 58 14.95 9.68 -16.10
N ARG A 59 14.40 9.97 -17.29
CA ARG A 59 13.53 9.09 -18.07
C ARG A 59 14.34 8.36 -19.15
N ARG A 60 13.93 7.14 -19.51
CA ARG A 60 14.51 6.34 -20.61
C ARG A 60 16.05 6.18 -20.54
N ARG A 61 16.60 6.03 -19.32
CA ARG A 61 18.05 5.93 -19.10
C ARG A 61 18.64 4.74 -19.85
N ARG A 62 19.52 5.00 -20.83
CA ARG A 62 20.36 3.95 -21.42
C ARG A 62 21.29 3.42 -20.34
N ARG A 63 21.53 2.10 -20.31
CA ARG A 63 22.28 1.35 -19.27
C ARG A 63 23.70 1.87 -18.93
N ARG A 64 24.21 2.92 -19.59
CA ARG A 64 25.54 3.54 -19.42
C ARG A 64 25.56 5.07 -19.65
N ALA A 65 24.49 5.80 -19.34
CA ALA A 65 24.55 7.28 -19.45
C ALA A 65 25.49 7.84 -18.37
N ARG A 66 26.73 8.17 -18.78
CA ARG A 66 27.73 8.91 -17.98
C ARG A 66 27.41 10.40 -18.01
N VAL A 67 27.83 11.11 -16.98
CA VAL A 67 27.75 12.57 -16.93
C VAL A 67 28.58 13.17 -18.06
N ASP A 68 28.08 14.22 -18.70
CA ASP A 68 28.79 14.91 -19.77
C ASP A 68 30.13 15.47 -19.23
N PRO A 69 31.29 15.14 -19.85
CA PRO A 69 32.59 15.68 -19.44
C PRO A 69 32.63 17.21 -19.38
N ARG A 70 31.78 17.91 -20.17
CA ARG A 70 31.64 19.37 -20.14
C ARG A 70 31.17 19.88 -18.77
N LEU A 71 30.39 19.09 -18.03
CA LEU A 71 29.98 19.45 -16.68
C LEU A 71 31.18 19.48 -15.74
N ALA A 72 32.03 18.46 -15.79
CA ALA A 72 33.23 18.40 -14.96
C ALA A 72 34.17 19.56 -15.28
N ALA A 73 34.48 19.78 -16.56
CA ALA A 73 35.34 20.88 -16.99
C ALA A 73 34.79 22.26 -16.58
N ARG A 74 33.46 22.46 -16.65
CA ARG A 74 32.85 23.74 -16.26
C ARG A 74 32.86 23.96 -14.75
N LEU A 75 32.70 22.91 -13.96
CA LEU A 75 32.74 22.97 -12.50
C LEU A 75 34.17 23.18 -11.97
N GLU A 76 35.21 22.95 -12.77
CA GLU A 76 36.61 23.21 -12.41
C GLU A 76 37.05 24.67 -12.66
N ALA A 77 36.25 25.45 -13.39
CA ALA A 77 36.52 26.87 -13.61
C ALA A 77 36.50 27.65 -12.27
N PRO A 78 37.30 28.73 -12.16
CA PRO A 78 37.47 29.48 -10.89
C PRO A 78 36.27 30.36 -10.51
N ASP A 79 35.20 30.37 -11.29
CA ASP A 79 33.99 31.13 -11.03
C ASP A 79 32.91 30.30 -10.30
N ASP A 80 31.87 30.98 -9.80
CA ASP A 80 30.79 30.35 -9.04
C ASP A 80 29.45 30.43 -9.80
N PRO A 81 29.23 29.56 -10.80
CA PRO A 81 28.02 29.60 -11.59
C PRO A 81 26.79 29.20 -10.78
N LEU A 82 25.65 29.80 -11.16
CA LEU A 82 24.35 29.34 -10.70
C LEU A 82 23.94 28.12 -11.54
N LEU A 83 23.83 26.97 -10.90
CA LEU A 83 23.41 25.73 -11.54
C LEU A 83 21.88 25.66 -11.51
N VAL A 84 21.26 25.63 -12.69
CA VAL A 84 19.80 25.72 -12.85
C VAL A 84 19.29 24.45 -13.54
N PRO A 85 18.70 23.50 -12.81
CA PRO A 85 18.12 22.30 -13.40
C PRO A 85 16.85 22.60 -14.19
N LEU A 86 16.76 22.11 -15.43
CA LEU A 86 15.58 22.25 -16.29
C LEU A 86 15.07 20.90 -16.82
N ARG A 87 13.74 20.78 -16.91
CA ARG A 87 13.06 19.58 -17.42
C ARG A 87 11.75 19.92 -18.10
N VAL A 88 11.42 19.18 -19.16
CA VAL A 88 10.06 19.16 -19.74
C VAL A 88 9.23 18.09 -19.03
N VAL A 89 8.06 18.49 -18.53
CA VAL A 89 7.08 17.62 -17.87
C VAL A 89 5.85 17.47 -18.77
N TRP A 90 5.58 16.23 -19.15
CA TRP A 90 4.36 15.83 -19.84
C TRP A 90 3.30 15.45 -18.79
N LEU A 91 2.15 16.10 -18.88
CA LEU A 91 1.02 15.93 -17.97
C LEU A 91 -0.02 14.97 -18.54
N ALA A 92 -0.69 14.23 -17.65
CA ALA A 92 -1.84 13.43 -18.01
C ALA A 92 -3.02 14.32 -18.48
N PRO A 93 -3.95 13.80 -19.31
CA PRO A 93 -5.16 14.52 -19.69
C PRO A 93 -5.95 14.98 -18.45
N GLU A 94 -6.52 16.17 -18.53
CA GLU A 94 -7.39 16.73 -17.49
C GLU A 94 -8.85 16.38 -17.84
N ARG A 95 -9.56 15.74 -16.90
CA ARG A 95 -11.00 15.43 -16.99
C ARG A 95 -11.64 15.67 -15.63
N ASP A 96 -12.76 16.38 -15.60
CA ASP A 96 -13.48 16.75 -14.37
C ASP A 96 -12.62 17.50 -13.34
N GLY A 97 -11.75 18.41 -13.82
CA GLY A 97 -10.82 19.19 -12.99
C GLY A 97 -9.68 18.37 -12.35
N ARG A 98 -9.58 17.07 -12.65
CA ARG A 98 -8.54 16.16 -12.14
C ARG A 98 -7.75 15.54 -13.30
N ARG A 99 -6.44 15.39 -13.12
CA ARG A 99 -5.57 14.74 -14.13
C ARG A 99 -5.45 13.24 -13.86
N ARG A 100 -6.38 12.47 -14.43
CA ARG A 100 -6.49 11.00 -14.22
C ARG A 100 -6.38 10.25 -15.56
N LEU A 101 -5.73 9.08 -15.55
CA LEU A 101 -5.80 8.14 -16.66
C LEU A 101 -7.07 7.29 -16.52
N THR A 102 -7.83 7.16 -17.61
CA THR A 102 -8.98 6.25 -17.66
C THR A 102 -8.58 4.92 -18.32
N LEU A 103 -9.42 3.90 -18.20
CA LEU A 103 -9.23 2.61 -18.88
C LEU A 103 -8.99 2.74 -20.39
N ARG A 104 -9.57 3.76 -21.05
CA ARG A 104 -9.32 4.03 -22.48
C ARG A 104 -7.91 4.55 -22.74
N ASP A 105 -7.34 5.33 -21.81
CA ASP A 105 -5.97 5.84 -21.91
C ASP A 105 -4.93 4.76 -21.59
N VAL A 106 -5.32 3.74 -20.83
CA VAL A 106 -4.53 2.52 -20.57
C VAL A 106 -4.44 1.61 -21.81
N LEU A 107 -5.46 1.62 -22.67
CA LEU A 107 -5.48 0.87 -23.93
C LEU A 107 -4.58 1.51 -25.01
N LEU A 108 -4.17 2.77 -24.86
CA LEU A 108 -3.19 3.42 -25.71
C LEU A 108 -1.76 2.97 -25.29
N PRO A 109 -0.89 2.52 -26.22
CA PRO A 109 0.39 1.93 -25.83
C PRO A 109 1.36 2.97 -25.24
N GLY A 110 1.76 2.84 -23.98
CA GLY A 110 2.85 3.63 -23.37
C GLY A 110 2.40 4.81 -22.49
N ASP A 111 3.23 5.19 -21.51
CA ASP A 111 2.93 6.20 -20.49
C ASP A 111 2.70 7.60 -21.10
N PRO A 112 1.51 8.22 -20.94
CA PRO A 112 1.25 9.58 -21.40
C PRO A 112 2.14 10.65 -20.74
N ARG A 113 2.83 10.31 -19.65
CA ARG A 113 3.78 11.15 -18.91
C ARG A 113 5.25 10.94 -19.33
N ASP A 114 5.50 9.93 -20.16
CA ASP A 114 6.77 9.69 -20.85
C ASP A 114 6.50 9.29 -22.31
N PRO A 115 5.85 10.18 -23.10
CA PRO A 115 5.43 9.88 -24.47
C PRO A 115 6.61 9.71 -25.42
N ASP A 116 6.48 8.81 -26.39
CA ASP A 116 7.47 8.64 -27.47
C ASP A 116 7.59 9.88 -28.36
N PRO A 117 8.73 10.08 -29.06
CA PRO A 117 8.99 11.31 -29.82
C PRO A 117 7.88 11.73 -30.80
N LEU A 118 7.21 10.76 -31.45
CA LEU A 118 6.07 11.03 -32.34
C LEU A 118 4.87 11.56 -31.56
N ARG A 119 4.57 10.98 -30.40
CA ARG A 119 3.49 11.44 -29.52
C ARG A 119 3.79 12.77 -28.86
N GLN A 120 5.05 13.04 -28.53
CA GLN A 120 5.45 14.35 -28.01
C GLN A 120 5.07 15.47 -28.97
N ARG A 121 5.33 15.29 -30.27
CA ARG A 121 4.93 16.24 -31.31
C ARG A 121 3.41 16.40 -31.40
N TRP A 122 2.67 15.30 -31.35
CA TRP A 122 1.21 15.35 -31.38
C TRP A 122 0.62 16.03 -30.14
N ILE A 123 1.11 15.72 -28.93
CA ILE A 123 0.66 16.36 -27.68
C ILE A 123 0.97 17.85 -27.70
N LEU A 124 2.17 18.23 -28.16
CA LEU A 124 2.56 19.64 -28.27
C LEU A 124 1.63 20.41 -29.22
N ALA A 125 1.22 19.80 -30.33
CA ALA A 125 0.34 20.41 -31.32
C ALA A 125 -1.14 20.45 -30.88
N ALA A 126 -1.67 19.33 -30.38
CA ALA A 126 -3.09 19.20 -30.05
C ALA A 126 -3.45 19.69 -28.64
N HIS A 127 -2.52 19.59 -27.69
CA HIS A 127 -2.76 19.85 -26.27
C HIS A 127 -1.55 20.53 -25.59
N PRO A 128 -1.18 21.77 -25.98
CA PRO A 128 -0.02 22.48 -25.42
C PRO A 128 -0.12 22.68 -23.89
N ASN A 129 -1.34 22.72 -23.33
CA ASN A 129 -1.60 22.77 -21.89
C ASN A 129 -1.03 21.56 -21.11
N ARG A 130 -0.70 20.47 -21.79
CA ARG A 130 -0.11 19.27 -21.17
C ARG A 130 1.42 19.28 -21.13
N VAL A 131 2.05 20.30 -21.70
CA VAL A 131 3.50 20.46 -21.73
C VAL A 131 3.88 21.61 -20.81
N ARG A 132 4.78 21.33 -19.85
CA ARG A 132 5.30 22.33 -18.92
C ARG A 132 6.82 22.27 -18.90
N VAL A 133 7.46 23.43 -18.91
CA VAL A 133 8.88 23.57 -18.54
C VAL A 133 8.92 23.75 -17.03
N VAL A 134 9.85 23.08 -16.36
CA VAL A 134 9.97 23.12 -14.91
C VAL A 134 11.41 23.41 -14.54
N LEU A 135 11.56 24.37 -13.63
CA LEU A 135 12.83 24.77 -13.05
C LEU A 135 12.96 24.12 -11.67
N GLY A 136 14.02 23.34 -11.47
CA GLY A 136 14.37 22.85 -10.14
C GLY A 136 15.00 23.98 -9.34
N GLU A 137 14.84 23.97 -8.02
CA GLU A 137 15.54 24.88 -7.09
C GLU A 137 17.02 25.00 -7.50
N PRO A 138 17.47 26.22 -7.89
CA PRO A 138 18.82 26.46 -8.33
C PRO A 138 19.79 26.41 -7.14
N ALA A 139 21.07 26.18 -7.42
CA ALA A 139 22.10 26.16 -6.38
C ALA A 139 23.45 26.62 -6.93
N ARG A 140 24.23 27.31 -6.10
CA ARG A 140 25.59 27.73 -6.43
C ARG A 140 26.55 26.56 -6.42
N ALA A 141 27.57 26.61 -7.27
CA ALA A 141 28.58 25.57 -7.35
C ALA A 141 29.36 25.41 -6.03
N HIS A 142 29.69 26.50 -5.34
CA HIS A 142 30.39 26.46 -4.06
C HIS A 142 29.56 25.78 -2.95
N GLU A 143 28.24 26.01 -2.90
CA GLU A 143 27.36 25.38 -1.91
C GLU A 143 27.26 23.88 -2.11
N LEU A 144 27.12 23.45 -3.37
CA LEU A 144 27.12 22.03 -3.70
C LEU A 144 28.47 21.39 -3.43
N ARG A 145 29.57 22.11 -3.67
CA ARG A 145 30.93 21.64 -3.34
C ARG A 145 31.11 21.45 -1.84
N ARG A 146 30.66 22.40 -1.02
CA ARG A 146 30.63 22.27 0.45
C ARG A 146 29.84 21.05 0.89
N ARG A 147 28.66 20.81 0.30
CA ARG A 147 27.81 19.63 0.58
C ARG A 147 28.40 18.31 0.09
N TRP A 148 29.23 18.33 -0.96
CA TRP A 148 29.96 17.16 -1.47
C TRP A 148 31.18 16.85 -0.61
N GLN A 149 31.87 17.87 -0.11
CA GLN A 149 33.02 17.72 0.80
C GLN A 149 32.62 17.43 2.25
N ASP A 150 31.34 17.62 2.60
CA ASP A 150 30.80 17.30 3.91
C ASP A 150 31.08 15.82 4.26
N PRO A 151 31.80 15.54 5.37
CA PRO A 151 32.09 14.18 5.82
C PRO A 151 30.84 13.32 6.06
N HIS A 152 29.67 13.95 6.20
CA HIS A 152 28.39 13.30 6.44
C HIS A 152 27.50 13.18 5.19
N GLY A 153 27.95 13.68 4.03
CA GLY A 153 27.22 13.66 2.75
C GLY A 153 27.72 12.62 1.73
N ARG A 154 27.05 12.54 0.56
CA ARG A 154 27.60 11.81 -0.61
C ARG A 154 28.79 12.60 -1.16
N GLY A 155 30.00 12.11 -0.90
CA GLY A 155 31.23 12.84 -1.15
C GLY A 155 32.31 12.05 -1.89
N PRO A 156 33.56 12.55 -1.88
CA PRO A 156 34.72 11.84 -2.45
C PRO A 156 34.91 10.43 -1.84
N VAL A 157 34.52 10.25 -0.58
CA VAL A 157 34.65 9.00 0.19
C VAL A 157 33.83 7.86 -0.42
N ASP A 158 32.70 8.18 -1.07
CA ASP A 158 31.86 7.20 -1.77
C ASP A 158 32.34 6.92 -3.20
N GLY A 159 33.48 7.49 -3.62
CA GLY A 159 34.02 7.37 -4.98
C GLY A 159 33.20 8.11 -6.06
N THR A 160 32.28 8.98 -5.64
CA THR A 160 31.40 9.73 -6.56
C THR A 160 32.08 11.04 -6.99
N SER A 161 32.19 11.29 -8.29
CA SER A 161 32.75 12.55 -8.79
C SER A 161 31.85 13.75 -8.47
N PHE A 162 32.43 14.95 -8.37
CA PHE A 162 31.66 16.16 -8.09
C PHE A 162 30.57 16.41 -9.16
N ALA A 163 30.87 16.14 -10.44
CA ALA A 163 29.91 16.27 -11.52
C ALA A 163 28.74 15.27 -11.41
N GLU A 164 28.99 14.03 -10.95
CA GLU A 164 27.94 13.04 -10.67
C GLU A 164 27.05 13.45 -9.50
N PHE A 165 27.66 14.02 -8.45
CA PHE A 165 26.92 14.58 -7.33
C PHE A 165 26.02 15.74 -7.76
N VAL A 166 26.54 16.68 -8.57
CA VAL A 166 25.77 17.80 -9.12
C VAL A 166 24.60 17.31 -9.98
N ALA A 167 24.84 16.36 -10.89
CA ALA A 167 23.77 15.79 -11.73
C ALA A 167 22.67 15.12 -10.90
N LEU A 168 23.03 14.39 -9.84
CA LEU A 168 22.08 13.79 -8.90
C LEU A 168 21.26 14.84 -8.14
N ARG A 169 21.91 15.91 -7.65
CA ARG A 169 21.22 16.99 -6.94
C ARG A 169 20.27 17.74 -7.87
N ALA A 170 20.69 18.00 -9.10
CA ALA A 170 19.84 18.57 -10.14
C ALA A 170 18.60 17.70 -10.38
N TRP A 171 18.77 16.38 -10.52
CA TRP A 171 17.65 15.44 -10.63
C TRP A 171 16.71 15.48 -9.44
N LEU A 172 17.21 15.44 -8.21
CA LEU A 172 16.38 15.49 -7.00
C LEU A 172 15.59 16.80 -6.91
N SER A 173 16.21 17.91 -7.33
CA SER A 173 15.56 19.22 -7.43
C SER A 173 14.43 19.22 -8.44
N LEU A 174 14.69 18.71 -9.66
CA LEU A 174 13.68 18.55 -10.71
C LEU A 174 12.52 17.63 -10.31
N GLU A 175 12.80 16.55 -9.58
CA GLU A 175 11.76 15.67 -9.05
C GLU A 175 10.89 16.38 -8.01
N ARG A 176 11.44 17.26 -7.16
CA ARG A 176 10.66 18.07 -6.21
C ARG A 176 9.75 19.06 -6.95
N ALA A 177 10.29 19.74 -7.96
CA ALA A 177 9.51 20.68 -8.76
C ALA A 177 8.42 19.98 -9.60
N GLU A 178 8.71 18.82 -10.18
CA GLU A 178 7.71 17.99 -10.90
C GLU A 178 6.60 17.48 -9.95
N ARG A 179 6.92 17.20 -8.68
CA ARG A 179 5.91 16.82 -7.66
C ARG A 179 4.93 17.95 -7.37
N ALA A 180 5.41 19.19 -7.22
CA ALA A 180 4.55 20.34 -6.97
C ALA A 180 3.47 20.51 -8.07
N LEU A 181 3.78 20.13 -9.31
CA LEU A 181 2.85 20.18 -10.44
C LEU A 181 1.91 18.98 -10.55
N ARG A 182 2.30 17.82 -9.99
CA ARG A 182 1.54 16.56 -10.08
C ARG A 182 0.67 16.27 -8.85
N GLY A 183 0.89 17.00 -7.75
CA GLY A 183 0.21 16.80 -6.48
C GLY A 183 0.83 15.68 -5.63
N ASN A 184 0.37 15.58 -4.37
CA ASN A 184 0.95 14.71 -3.34
C ASN A 184 0.73 13.20 -3.55
N ARG A 185 -0.05 12.82 -4.57
CA ARG A 185 -0.37 11.42 -4.90
C ARG A 185 0.86 10.54 -5.19
N TYR A 186 1.99 11.12 -5.59
CA TYR A 186 3.22 10.37 -5.90
C TYR A 186 4.41 10.85 -5.05
N LYS A 187 4.44 10.42 -3.79
CA LYS A 187 5.51 10.78 -2.83
C LYS A 187 6.84 10.05 -3.09
N VAL A 188 6.88 8.98 -3.89
CA VAL A 188 8.04 8.05 -3.95
C VAL A 188 9.15 8.52 -4.91
N PRO A 189 10.41 8.70 -4.45
CA PRO A 189 11.58 8.90 -5.30
C PRO A 189 11.82 7.70 -6.20
N LYS A 190 12.12 7.96 -7.48
CA LYS A 190 12.44 6.91 -8.48
C LYS A 190 13.68 6.06 -8.13
N PHE A 191 14.50 6.47 -7.16
CA PHE A 191 15.82 5.88 -6.83
C PHE A 191 15.93 5.35 -5.39
N LEU A 192 14.81 4.93 -4.82
CA LEU A 192 14.74 4.44 -3.44
C LEU A 192 15.81 3.39 -3.09
N ARG A 193 16.12 2.51 -4.05
CA ARG A 193 17.09 1.42 -3.87
C ARG A 193 18.53 1.90 -3.90
N GLU A 194 18.87 2.74 -4.88
CA GLU A 194 20.20 3.31 -5.00
C GLU A 194 20.48 4.22 -3.81
N ASP A 195 19.48 4.99 -3.37
CA ASP A 195 19.60 5.87 -2.20
C ASP A 195 19.89 5.13 -0.91
N LEU A 196 19.17 4.03 -0.66
CA LEU A 196 19.45 3.17 0.49
C LEU A 196 20.80 2.45 0.37
N TYR A 197 21.09 1.83 -0.78
CA TYR A 197 22.28 1.00 -0.94
C TYR A 197 23.56 1.79 -0.72
N TRP A 198 23.64 3.01 -1.25
CA TRP A 198 24.80 3.87 -1.10
C TRP A 198 24.79 4.68 0.21
N SER A 199 23.83 4.45 1.11
CA SER A 199 23.86 5.10 2.42
C SER A 199 25.00 4.55 3.27
N ARG A 200 25.63 5.42 4.07
CA ARG A 200 26.73 5.05 4.97
C ARG A 200 26.32 3.95 5.94
N GLY A 201 25.13 4.05 6.56
CA GLY A 201 24.62 3.04 7.48
C GLY A 201 24.48 1.66 6.82
N PHE A 202 23.99 1.63 5.57
CA PHE A 202 23.91 0.39 4.82
C PHE A 202 25.30 -0.18 4.49
N GLN A 203 26.22 0.64 3.96
CA GLN A 203 27.57 0.17 3.61
C GLN A 203 28.39 -0.28 4.83
N GLN A 204 28.26 0.40 5.97
CA GLN A 204 28.89 -0.01 7.22
C GLN A 204 28.33 -1.35 7.72
N GLY A 205 27.01 -1.54 7.65
CA GLY A 205 26.40 -2.82 7.99
C GLY A 205 26.82 -3.95 7.05
N VAL A 206 26.95 -3.68 5.74
CA VAL A 206 27.50 -4.63 4.76
C VAL A 206 28.95 -5.00 5.08
N ALA A 207 29.79 -4.03 5.44
CA ALA A 207 31.18 -4.28 5.84
C ALA A 207 31.26 -5.13 7.11
N ARG A 208 30.42 -4.84 8.11
CA ARG A 208 30.32 -5.65 9.33
C ARG A 208 29.91 -7.09 9.03
N LEU A 209 28.88 -7.28 8.20
CA LEU A 209 28.43 -8.62 7.78
C LEU A 209 29.53 -9.37 7.01
N ALA A 210 30.30 -8.69 6.17
CA ALA A 210 31.41 -9.31 5.45
C ALA A 210 32.47 -9.87 6.43
N LEU A 211 32.79 -9.12 7.50
CA LEU A 211 33.70 -9.56 8.55
C LEU A 211 33.13 -10.74 9.36
N GLU A 212 31.88 -10.65 9.81
CA GLU A 212 31.21 -11.70 10.60
C GLU A 212 31.10 -13.02 9.83
N HIS A 213 30.78 -12.95 8.52
CA HIS A 213 30.67 -14.13 7.65
C HIS A 213 32.00 -14.56 7.01
N ARG A 214 33.12 -13.89 7.32
CA ARG A 214 34.45 -14.16 6.72
C ARG A 214 34.43 -14.17 5.18
N GLU A 215 33.68 -13.25 4.58
CA GLU A 215 33.53 -13.11 3.14
C GLU A 215 34.19 -11.81 2.63
N LYS A 216 34.66 -11.79 1.38
CA LYS A 216 35.18 -10.56 0.76
C LYS A 216 34.08 -9.50 0.67
N LEU A 217 34.42 -8.23 0.95
CA LEU A 217 33.49 -7.11 0.95
C LEU A 217 32.72 -6.99 -0.37
N GLU A 218 33.40 -7.15 -1.50
CA GLU A 218 32.78 -7.01 -2.83
C GLU A 218 31.72 -8.07 -3.08
N ARG A 219 31.92 -9.29 -2.57
CA ARG A 219 30.91 -10.36 -2.69
C ARG A 219 29.71 -10.09 -1.81
N MET A 220 29.92 -9.62 -0.59
CA MET A 220 28.83 -9.23 0.32
C MET A 220 28.02 -8.04 -0.24
N GLN A 221 28.70 -7.04 -0.82
CA GLN A 221 28.07 -5.94 -1.54
C GLN A 221 27.21 -6.43 -2.72
N GLN A 222 27.74 -7.33 -3.56
CA GLN A 222 26.97 -7.92 -4.67
C GLN A 222 25.75 -8.71 -4.18
N ARG A 223 25.91 -9.49 -3.10
CA ARG A 223 24.84 -10.30 -2.50
C ARG A 223 23.73 -9.42 -1.92
N THR A 224 24.10 -8.43 -1.10
CA THR A 224 23.14 -7.48 -0.51
C THR A 224 22.45 -6.62 -1.56
N TRP A 225 23.16 -6.19 -2.60
CA TRP A 225 22.54 -5.51 -3.75
C TRP A 225 21.50 -6.39 -4.43
N ARG A 226 21.80 -7.68 -4.68
CA ARG A 226 20.84 -8.63 -5.25
C ARG A 226 19.60 -8.78 -4.36
N TYR A 227 19.77 -8.90 -3.06
CA TYR A 227 18.66 -8.95 -2.11
C TYR A 227 17.84 -7.68 -2.11
N LEU A 228 18.48 -6.51 -2.20
CA LEU A 228 17.76 -5.24 -2.28
C LEU A 228 16.94 -5.15 -3.58
N LYS A 229 17.48 -5.63 -4.71
CA LYS A 229 16.71 -5.74 -5.97
C LYS A 229 15.54 -6.70 -5.86
N GLU A 230 15.72 -7.80 -5.14
CA GLU A 230 14.70 -8.82 -4.90
C GLU A 230 13.60 -8.31 -3.99
N ILE A 231 13.92 -7.50 -2.99
CA ILE A 231 12.94 -6.99 -2.03
C ILE A 231 12.21 -5.80 -2.62
N ALA A 232 12.93 -4.75 -2.98
CA ALA A 232 12.35 -3.42 -3.13
C ALA A 232 11.32 -3.30 -4.26
N ALA A 233 10.30 -2.49 -3.98
CA ALA A 233 9.33 -2.00 -4.95
C ALA A 233 9.96 -0.96 -5.90
N THR A 234 9.32 -0.76 -7.04
CA THR A 234 9.72 0.22 -8.06
C THR A 234 8.49 1.00 -8.55
N HIS A 235 7.86 1.80 -7.68
CA HIS A 235 6.62 2.52 -8.00
C HIS A 235 6.68 3.23 -9.35
N SER A 236 5.67 2.99 -10.18
CA SER A 236 5.47 3.65 -11.45
C SER A 236 4.08 4.31 -11.42
N PRO A 237 4.00 5.65 -11.49
CA PRO A 237 2.72 6.37 -11.54
C PRO A 237 1.77 5.83 -12.60
N TYR A 238 2.30 5.50 -13.78
CA TYR A 238 1.53 4.89 -14.86
C TYR A 238 0.93 3.54 -14.48
N VAL A 239 1.72 2.64 -13.90
CA VAL A 239 1.22 1.33 -13.48
C VAL A 239 0.20 1.45 -12.35
N ILE A 240 0.41 2.37 -11.41
CA ILE A 240 -0.54 2.64 -10.33
C ILE A 240 -1.90 3.05 -10.91
N ASP A 241 -1.92 3.97 -11.88
CA ASP A 241 -3.17 4.41 -12.52
C ASP A 241 -3.85 3.28 -13.30
N ILE A 242 -3.06 2.43 -14.00
CA ILE A 242 -3.58 1.23 -14.67
C ILE A 242 -4.26 0.32 -13.66
N VAL A 243 -3.58 0.02 -12.56
CA VAL A 243 -4.09 -0.86 -11.50
C VAL A 243 -5.35 -0.26 -10.91
N ALA A 244 -5.35 1.03 -10.59
CA ALA A 244 -6.52 1.69 -10.03
C ALA A 244 -7.72 1.67 -11.00
N GLY A 245 -7.51 1.96 -12.28
CA GLY A 245 -8.56 1.88 -13.30
C GLY A 245 -9.11 0.46 -13.46
N PHE A 246 -8.22 -0.53 -13.50
CA PHE A 246 -8.59 -1.95 -13.54
C PHE A 246 -9.38 -2.37 -12.30
N THR A 247 -8.94 -1.97 -11.11
CA THR A 247 -9.63 -2.27 -9.85
C THR A 247 -11.00 -1.61 -9.79
N GLY A 248 -11.14 -0.35 -10.20
CA GLY A 248 -12.43 0.33 -10.28
C GLY A 248 -13.41 -0.39 -11.22
N TRP A 249 -12.93 -0.83 -12.39
CA TRP A 249 -13.70 -1.68 -13.30
C TRP A 249 -14.10 -3.02 -12.65
N LEU A 250 -13.14 -3.70 -12.01
CA LEU A 250 -13.38 -4.98 -11.35
C LEU A 250 -14.46 -4.86 -10.26
N ILE A 251 -14.36 -3.83 -9.41
CA ILE A 251 -15.33 -3.54 -8.36
C ILE A 251 -16.71 -3.31 -8.98
N SER A 252 -16.83 -2.41 -9.97
CA SER A 252 -18.11 -2.10 -10.65
C SER A 252 -18.76 -3.32 -11.32
N ARG A 253 -17.95 -4.32 -11.69
CA ARG A 253 -18.42 -5.56 -12.32
C ARG A 253 -18.83 -6.64 -11.32
N ALA A 254 -18.06 -6.80 -10.24
CA ALA A 254 -18.21 -7.90 -9.28
C ALA A 254 -19.11 -7.55 -8.09
N TYR A 255 -19.05 -6.30 -7.63
CA TYR A 255 -19.71 -5.80 -6.42
C TYR A 255 -20.65 -4.65 -6.75
N ARG A 256 -21.64 -4.42 -5.89
CA ARG A 256 -22.60 -3.32 -6.03
C ARG A 256 -21.97 -2.00 -5.58
N ALA A 257 -21.33 -1.97 -4.41
CA ALA A 257 -20.65 -0.79 -3.90
C ALA A 257 -19.35 -1.14 -3.16
N LEU A 258 -18.45 -0.16 -3.10
CA LEU A 258 -17.32 -0.12 -2.18
C LEU A 258 -17.64 0.94 -1.13
N ASP A 259 -17.94 0.50 0.08
CA ASP A 259 -18.40 1.32 1.20
C ASP A 259 -17.24 1.57 2.18
N TYR A 260 -16.90 2.84 2.36
CA TYR A 260 -15.90 3.31 3.31
C TYR A 260 -16.18 4.78 3.64
N SER A 261 -15.64 5.27 4.76
CA SER A 261 -15.75 6.68 5.15
C SER A 261 -14.50 7.48 4.69
N PRO A 262 -14.62 8.42 3.74
CA PRO A 262 -13.54 9.34 3.39
C PRO A 262 -13.15 10.27 4.55
N ALA A 263 -14.11 10.57 5.44
CA ALA A 263 -13.87 11.40 6.62
C ALA A 263 -12.98 10.67 7.63
N GLU A 264 -13.27 9.40 7.95
CA GLU A 264 -12.43 8.59 8.83
C GLU A 264 -11.02 8.41 8.24
N LEU A 265 -10.92 8.13 6.94
CA LEU A 265 -9.63 8.05 6.27
C LEU A 265 -8.84 9.36 6.39
N ARG A 266 -9.51 10.50 6.27
CA ARG A 266 -8.87 11.80 6.46
C ARG A 266 -8.36 11.98 7.88
N SER A 267 -9.16 11.64 8.89
CA SER A 267 -8.75 11.68 10.31
C SER A 267 -7.53 10.80 10.58
N VAL A 268 -7.45 9.62 9.94
CA VAL A 268 -6.25 8.75 10.02
C VAL A 268 -5.00 9.47 9.50
N TYR A 269 -5.11 10.15 8.36
CA TYR A 269 -3.98 10.90 7.80
C TYR A 269 -3.64 12.17 8.60
N GLU A 270 -4.64 12.84 9.16
CA GLU A 270 -4.44 14.01 10.04
C GLU A 270 -3.68 13.61 11.31
N ALA A 271 -4.05 12.50 11.94
CA ALA A 271 -3.36 11.93 13.12
C ALA A 271 -1.90 11.55 12.85
N ALA A 272 -1.52 11.38 11.58
CA ALA A 272 -0.19 10.96 11.16
C ALA A 272 0.50 11.95 10.21
N THR A 273 0.11 13.23 10.23
CA THR A 273 0.63 14.28 9.33
C THR A 273 2.16 14.28 9.25
N ASP A 274 2.83 14.16 10.40
CA ASP A 274 4.29 14.15 10.52
C ASP A 274 4.90 12.80 10.87
N LYS A 275 4.11 11.72 10.78
CA LYS A 275 4.50 10.39 11.25
C LYS A 275 4.41 9.38 10.11
N PRO A 276 5.30 8.37 10.05
CA PRO A 276 5.10 7.25 9.14
C PRO A 276 3.81 6.49 9.50
N ILE A 277 3.04 6.13 8.46
CA ILE A 277 1.79 5.37 8.58
C ILE A 277 2.03 3.93 8.16
N VAL A 278 1.48 3.00 8.94
CA VAL A 278 1.51 1.57 8.68
C VAL A 278 0.10 1.01 8.68
N PHE A 279 -0.42 0.65 7.51
CA PHE A 279 -1.72 -0.02 7.37
C PHE A 279 -1.59 -1.52 7.64
N LEU A 280 -2.41 -2.02 8.56
CA LEU A 280 -2.45 -3.42 8.99
C LEU A 280 -3.83 -4.03 8.74
N PRO A 281 -4.15 -4.37 7.47
CA PRO A 281 -5.42 -5.00 7.12
C PRO A 281 -5.52 -6.46 7.58
N SER A 282 -6.75 -6.89 7.84
CA SER A 282 -7.11 -8.32 7.83
C SER A 282 -7.02 -8.90 6.42
N HIS A 283 -6.72 -10.20 6.30
CA HIS A 283 -6.58 -10.84 5.00
C HIS A 283 -7.68 -11.88 4.76
N LYS A 284 -8.68 -11.53 3.96
CA LYS A 284 -9.83 -12.36 3.63
C LYS A 284 -9.88 -12.75 2.16
N SER A 285 -9.35 -11.92 1.26
CA SER A 285 -9.41 -12.10 -0.19
C SER A 285 -8.10 -11.73 -0.88
N ASN A 286 -7.83 -12.33 -2.04
CA ASN A 286 -6.72 -11.88 -2.88
C ASN A 286 -6.91 -10.45 -3.41
N PHE A 287 -8.13 -9.92 -3.37
CA PHE A 287 -8.45 -8.56 -3.82
C PHE A 287 -8.24 -7.48 -2.75
N ASP A 288 -7.97 -7.84 -1.49
CA ASP A 288 -7.82 -6.90 -0.37
C ASP A 288 -6.83 -5.76 -0.68
N HIS A 289 -5.66 -6.11 -1.23
CA HIS A 289 -4.61 -5.14 -1.56
C HIS A 289 -5.05 -4.18 -2.68
N LEU A 290 -5.80 -4.68 -3.67
CA LEU A 290 -6.33 -3.85 -4.75
C LEU A 290 -7.38 -2.89 -4.20
N VAL A 291 -8.27 -3.37 -3.33
CA VAL A 291 -9.32 -2.56 -2.70
C VAL A 291 -8.70 -1.42 -1.89
N LEU A 292 -7.76 -1.71 -0.98
CA LEU A 292 -7.13 -0.68 -0.17
C LEU A 292 -6.32 0.31 -1.01
N GLN A 293 -5.56 -0.17 -2.00
CA GLN A 293 -4.84 0.68 -2.94
C GLN A 293 -5.79 1.60 -3.72
N TYR A 294 -6.95 1.09 -4.14
CA TYR A 294 -7.96 1.85 -4.87
C TYR A 294 -8.62 2.92 -3.98
N VAL A 295 -8.94 2.60 -2.72
CA VAL A 295 -9.45 3.58 -1.74
C VAL A 295 -8.47 4.73 -1.57
N LEU A 296 -7.18 4.45 -1.38
CA LEU A 296 -6.16 5.50 -1.27
C LEU A 296 -6.04 6.34 -2.54
N TYR A 297 -6.08 5.69 -3.71
CA TYR A 297 -6.00 6.35 -5.01
C TYR A 297 -7.17 7.33 -5.26
N GLU A 298 -8.41 6.91 -4.95
CA GLU A 298 -9.60 7.74 -5.12
C GLU A 298 -9.57 8.99 -4.23
N ASN A 299 -9.00 8.87 -3.03
CA ASN A 299 -8.83 9.95 -2.05
C ASN A 299 -7.52 10.73 -2.20
N GLU A 300 -6.77 10.49 -3.28
CA GLU A 300 -5.55 11.23 -3.64
C GLU A 300 -4.38 11.09 -2.65
N TYR A 301 -4.41 10.04 -1.81
CA TYR A 301 -3.32 9.72 -0.91
C TYR A 301 -2.19 8.95 -1.62
N PRO A 302 -0.95 9.01 -1.09
CA PRO A 302 0.16 8.25 -1.65
C PRO A 302 -0.12 6.75 -1.66
N PRO A 303 0.32 6.00 -2.69
CA PRO A 303 0.17 4.56 -2.72
C PRO A 303 1.03 3.88 -1.64
N ASN A 304 0.52 2.78 -1.09
CA ASN A 304 1.25 1.97 -0.13
C ASN A 304 2.47 1.28 -0.74
N HIS A 305 3.46 1.00 0.10
CA HIS A 305 4.45 -0.04 -0.10
C HIS A 305 3.94 -1.31 0.57
N THR A 306 3.47 -2.25 -0.24
CA THR A 306 2.78 -3.44 0.26
C THR A 306 3.73 -4.63 0.32
N ALA A 307 3.81 -5.29 1.47
CA ALA A 307 4.57 -6.53 1.62
C ALA A 307 3.87 -7.69 0.90
N GLY A 308 4.52 -8.26 -0.11
CA GLY A 308 4.02 -9.41 -0.86
C GLY A 308 4.91 -10.65 -0.71
N GLY A 309 4.32 -11.84 -0.71
CA GLY A 309 5.08 -13.08 -0.76
C GLY A 309 5.77 -13.28 -2.11
N ILE A 310 7.06 -13.67 -2.12
CA ILE A 310 7.83 -13.87 -3.35
C ILE A 310 7.23 -14.90 -4.31
N ASN A 311 6.33 -15.76 -3.84
CA ASN A 311 5.58 -16.71 -4.67
C ASN A 311 4.73 -16.05 -5.76
N MET A 312 4.41 -14.76 -5.64
CA MET A 312 3.68 -14.00 -6.66
C MET A 312 4.61 -13.29 -7.66
N ASN A 313 5.92 -13.38 -7.48
CA ASN A 313 6.91 -12.73 -8.34
C ASN A 313 7.31 -13.62 -9.53
N PHE A 314 6.36 -13.91 -10.43
CA PHE A 314 6.60 -14.63 -11.68
C PHE A 314 6.40 -13.73 -12.89
N PHE A 315 7.15 -13.94 -13.98
CA PHE A 315 6.97 -13.15 -15.20
C PHE A 315 5.63 -13.52 -15.89
N PRO A 316 4.82 -12.56 -16.36
CA PRO A 316 5.03 -11.10 -16.36
C PRO A 316 4.45 -10.33 -15.15
N VAL A 317 3.74 -11.01 -14.24
CA VAL A 317 3.00 -10.40 -13.11
C VAL A 317 3.92 -9.72 -12.10
N GLY A 318 5.04 -10.36 -11.73
CA GLY A 318 5.98 -9.87 -10.72
C GLY A 318 6.49 -8.45 -11.00
N PRO A 319 7.09 -8.16 -12.17
CA PRO A 319 7.49 -6.80 -12.54
C PRO A 319 6.38 -5.76 -12.51
N PHE A 320 5.13 -6.15 -12.80
CA PHE A 320 3.97 -5.27 -12.74
C PHE A 320 3.58 -4.96 -11.29
N LEU A 321 3.52 -5.97 -10.42
CA LEU A 321 3.26 -5.80 -8.99
C LEU A 321 4.34 -4.96 -8.30
N ARG A 322 5.63 -5.12 -8.65
CA ARG A 322 6.69 -4.24 -8.13
C ARG A 322 6.44 -2.77 -8.46
N ARG A 323 5.87 -2.53 -9.64
CA ARG A 323 5.57 -1.18 -10.13
C ARG A 323 4.30 -0.59 -9.55
N SER A 324 3.37 -1.41 -9.06
CA SER A 324 2.21 -0.93 -8.31
C SER A 324 2.55 -0.60 -6.85
N GLY A 325 3.70 -1.05 -6.35
CA GLY A 325 4.19 -0.74 -5.00
C GLY A 325 4.48 -1.95 -4.13
N ILE A 326 4.37 -3.17 -4.66
CA ILE A 326 4.62 -4.39 -3.89
C ILE A 326 6.13 -4.63 -3.76
N PHE A 327 6.61 -4.76 -2.53
CA PHE A 327 7.94 -5.26 -2.23
C PHE A 327 7.84 -6.72 -1.79
N PHE A 328 8.75 -7.56 -2.28
CA PHE A 328 8.65 -9.00 -2.13
C PHE A 328 9.50 -9.53 -0.99
N ILE A 329 8.90 -10.40 -0.18
CA ILE A 329 9.55 -11.04 0.96
C ILE A 329 9.51 -12.56 0.79
N ARG A 330 10.61 -13.23 1.15
CA ARG A 330 10.68 -14.68 1.22
C ARG A 330 9.79 -15.21 2.35
N ARG A 331 9.29 -16.44 2.23
CA ARG A 331 8.53 -17.08 3.31
C ARG A 331 9.43 -17.55 4.46
N GLU A 332 10.63 -18.00 4.12
CA GLU A 332 11.62 -18.50 5.06
C GLU A 332 12.96 -17.85 4.75
N PHE A 333 13.50 -17.15 5.75
CA PHE A 333 14.80 -16.46 5.69
C PHE A 333 15.40 -16.34 7.10
N LYS A 334 15.01 -17.25 8.01
CA LYS A 334 15.41 -17.20 9.42
C LYS A 334 16.92 -17.33 9.61
N ASP A 335 17.62 -18.00 8.71
CA ASP A 335 19.06 -18.22 8.83
C ASP A 335 19.90 -17.39 7.81
N ASP A 336 19.25 -16.51 7.04
CA ASP A 336 19.91 -15.62 6.06
C ASP A 336 20.08 -14.22 6.66
N GLU A 337 21.06 -14.03 7.55
CA GLU A 337 21.34 -12.76 8.21
C GLU A 337 21.56 -11.59 7.23
N PRO A 338 22.31 -11.74 6.11
CA PRO A 338 22.42 -10.66 5.13
C PRO A 338 21.07 -10.27 4.50
N TYR A 339 20.14 -11.22 4.33
CA TYR A 339 18.79 -10.91 3.83
C TYR A 339 17.97 -10.14 4.88
N LYS A 340 18.00 -10.58 6.15
CA LYS A 340 17.35 -9.87 7.26
C LYS A 340 17.85 -8.44 7.40
N PHE A 341 19.16 -8.25 7.32
CA PHE A 341 19.79 -6.94 7.34
C PHE A 341 19.23 -6.03 6.24
N VAL A 342 19.22 -6.51 4.99
CA VAL A 342 18.70 -5.73 3.86
C VAL A 342 17.22 -5.40 4.04
N LEU A 343 16.40 -6.36 4.47
CA LEU A 343 14.97 -6.14 4.72
C LEU A 343 14.73 -5.12 5.84
N ARG A 344 15.47 -5.22 6.95
CA ARG A 344 15.39 -4.27 8.07
C ARG A 344 15.76 -2.85 7.62
N GLN A 345 16.88 -2.70 6.93
CA GLN A 345 17.33 -1.41 6.40
C GLN A 345 16.34 -0.82 5.41
N TYR A 346 15.73 -1.67 4.56
CA TYR A 346 14.70 -1.26 3.62
C TYR A 346 13.46 -0.70 4.34
N LEU A 347 12.93 -1.41 5.34
CA LEU A 347 11.77 -0.94 6.10
C LEU A 347 12.09 0.33 6.89
N THR A 348 13.26 0.39 7.52
CA THR A 348 13.73 1.59 8.24
C THR A 348 13.75 2.80 7.32
N TYR A 349 14.33 2.65 6.12
CA TYR A 349 14.32 3.70 5.12
C TYR A 349 12.92 4.14 4.70
N LEU A 350 11.97 3.19 4.53
CA LEU A 350 10.59 3.53 4.19
C LEU A 350 9.91 4.34 5.31
N LEU A 351 10.17 3.99 6.57
CA LEU A 351 9.68 4.72 7.75
C LEU A 351 10.27 6.12 7.84
N GLU A 352 11.60 6.26 7.75
CA GLU A 352 12.30 7.55 7.79
C GLU A 352 11.82 8.51 6.70
N LYS A 353 11.55 7.99 5.50
CA LYS A 353 11.00 8.79 4.39
C LYS A 353 9.48 8.95 4.44
N ARG A 354 8.83 8.42 5.47
CA ARG A 354 7.38 8.48 5.69
C ARG A 354 6.60 8.02 4.45
N PHE A 355 7.04 6.90 3.85
CA PHE A 355 6.27 6.19 2.85
C PHE A 355 5.27 5.26 3.55
N PRO A 356 3.97 5.31 3.18
CA PRO A 356 2.99 4.43 3.77
C PRO A 356 3.37 2.96 3.55
N LEU A 357 3.38 2.18 4.63
CA LEU A 357 3.60 0.74 4.60
C LEU A 357 2.27 0.01 4.69
N GLU A 358 2.18 -1.15 4.08
CA GLU A 358 1.04 -2.05 4.23
C GLU A 358 1.53 -3.50 4.32
N TRP A 359 1.02 -4.24 5.31
CA TRP A 359 1.11 -5.70 5.26
C TRP A 359 -0.02 -6.35 6.05
N TYR A 360 -0.32 -7.60 5.68
CA TYR A 360 -1.29 -8.42 6.37
C TYR A 360 -0.66 -9.05 7.60
N ILE A 361 -1.10 -8.64 8.78
CA ILE A 361 -0.49 -9.06 10.05
C ILE A 361 -0.54 -10.59 10.24
N GLU A 362 -1.53 -11.27 9.65
CA GLU A 362 -1.71 -12.73 9.67
C GLU A 362 -0.68 -13.49 8.80
N GLY A 363 0.03 -12.79 7.90
CA GLY A 363 0.95 -13.38 6.91
C GLY A 363 0.28 -14.18 5.79
N GLY A 364 -1.05 -14.30 5.79
CA GLY A 364 -1.81 -14.88 4.69
C GLY A 364 -3.29 -15.07 5.02
N ARG A 365 -4.10 -15.22 3.97
CA ARG A 365 -5.57 -15.32 4.02
C ARG A 365 -6.11 -16.25 5.11
N SER A 366 -7.15 -15.83 5.80
CA SER A 366 -7.92 -16.72 6.68
C SER A 366 -8.78 -17.67 5.85
N ARG A 367 -8.69 -18.97 6.13
CA ARG A 367 -9.59 -20.00 5.56
C ARG A 367 -10.83 -20.27 6.40
N SER A 368 -10.82 -19.85 7.67
CA SER A 368 -11.89 -20.14 8.62
C SER A 368 -12.79 -18.94 8.90
N GLY A 369 -12.49 -17.76 8.35
CA GLY A 369 -13.17 -16.50 8.67
C GLY A 369 -12.62 -15.80 9.92
N LYS A 370 -11.97 -16.54 10.85
CA LYS A 370 -11.33 -15.98 12.06
C LYS A 370 -10.01 -15.29 11.72
N LEU A 371 -9.60 -14.28 12.50
CA LEU A 371 -8.23 -13.79 12.44
C LEU A 371 -7.25 -14.90 12.84
N ARG A 372 -6.15 -15.02 12.11
CA ARG A 372 -5.04 -15.94 12.39
C ARG A 372 -4.05 -15.31 13.35
N GLU A 373 -3.19 -16.15 13.91
CA GLU A 373 -2.06 -15.71 14.71
C GLU A 373 -1.17 -14.70 13.93
N PRO A 374 -0.87 -13.53 14.52
CA PRO A 374 0.03 -12.55 13.95
C PRO A 374 1.44 -13.09 13.62
N ARG A 375 1.98 -12.69 12.47
CA ARG A 375 3.40 -12.87 12.13
C ARG A 375 4.18 -11.63 12.56
N LEU A 376 4.99 -11.79 13.60
CA LEU A 376 5.63 -10.67 14.32
C LEU A 376 6.84 -10.05 13.59
N GLY A 377 7.40 -10.69 12.56
CA GLY A 377 8.70 -10.32 11.99
C GLY A 377 8.81 -8.88 11.49
N LEU A 378 7.87 -8.42 10.66
CA LEU A 378 7.88 -7.05 10.14
C LEU A 378 7.59 -6.03 11.24
N LEU A 379 6.63 -6.35 12.12
CA LEU A 379 6.30 -5.50 13.26
C LEU A 379 7.53 -5.30 14.17
N ALA A 380 8.30 -6.36 14.41
CA ALA A 380 9.55 -6.29 15.17
C ALA A 380 10.57 -5.34 14.53
N TYR A 381 10.71 -5.33 13.20
CA TYR A 381 11.61 -4.38 12.52
C TYR A 381 11.14 -2.93 12.60
N VAL A 382 9.82 -2.70 12.58
CA VAL A 382 9.27 -1.35 12.80
C VAL A 382 9.51 -0.86 14.23
N VAL A 383 9.26 -1.73 15.21
CA VAL A 383 9.50 -1.41 16.63
C VAL A 383 10.99 -1.19 16.90
N ASP A 384 11.86 -2.00 16.32
CA ASP A 384 13.32 -1.84 16.40
C ASP A 384 13.77 -0.50 15.82
N ALA A 385 13.23 -0.10 14.66
CA ALA A 385 13.55 1.19 14.05
C ALA A 385 13.14 2.38 14.94
N TYR A 386 11.97 2.28 15.59
CA TYR A 386 11.50 3.29 16.54
C TYR A 386 12.38 3.34 17.81
N VAL A 387 12.66 2.19 18.42
CA VAL A 387 13.47 2.11 19.65
C VAL A 387 14.88 2.64 19.45
N GLN A 388 15.47 2.40 18.27
CA GLN A 388 16.78 2.92 17.89
C GLN A 388 16.77 4.42 17.53
N GLY A 389 15.60 5.07 17.51
CA GLY A 389 15.49 6.51 17.26
C GLY A 389 15.60 6.91 15.79
N PHE A 390 15.39 5.99 14.84
CA PHE A 390 15.32 6.38 13.41
C PHE A 390 14.05 7.17 13.09
N VAL A 391 12.99 6.99 13.89
CA VAL A 391 11.73 7.71 13.77
C VAL A 391 11.18 8.07 15.15
N ASP A 392 10.58 9.25 15.26
CA ASP A 392 10.04 9.78 16.52
C ASP A 392 8.71 9.14 16.94
N ASP A 393 7.97 8.59 15.97
CA ASP A 393 6.73 7.84 16.20
C ASP A 393 6.40 7.00 14.95
N VAL A 394 5.50 6.03 15.10
CA VAL A 394 4.87 5.28 14.01
C VAL A 394 3.39 5.12 14.33
N VAL A 395 2.53 5.44 13.36
CA VAL A 395 1.08 5.25 13.51
C VAL A 395 0.67 3.97 12.81
N PHE A 396 0.27 2.97 13.59
CA PHE A 396 -0.35 1.75 13.09
C PHE A 396 -1.84 1.97 12.88
N VAL A 397 -2.33 1.60 11.69
CA VAL A 397 -3.72 1.77 11.29
C VAL A 397 -4.31 0.37 11.09
N PRO A 398 -5.06 -0.16 12.07
CA PRO A 398 -5.82 -1.39 11.91
C PRO A 398 -6.87 -1.20 10.81
N VAL A 399 -6.96 -2.14 9.86
CA VAL A 399 -7.98 -2.06 8.78
C VAL A 399 -8.78 -3.35 8.73
N SER A 400 -10.11 -3.24 8.72
CA SER A 400 -10.98 -4.36 8.43
C SER A 400 -11.53 -4.25 7.02
N ILE A 401 -11.37 -5.32 6.24
CA ILE A 401 -11.99 -5.46 4.92
C ILE A 401 -12.97 -6.62 5.00
N ALA A 402 -14.25 -6.31 4.85
CA ALA A 402 -15.34 -7.27 4.86
C ALA A 402 -16.03 -7.31 3.50
N TYR A 403 -16.57 -8.47 3.15
CA TYR A 403 -17.27 -8.71 1.90
C TYR A 403 -18.60 -9.37 2.23
N ASP A 404 -19.67 -8.98 1.54
CA ASP A 404 -20.92 -9.74 1.61
C ASP A 404 -20.75 -11.15 1.04
N GLN A 405 -20.00 -11.28 -0.05
CA GLN A 405 -19.63 -12.58 -0.63
C GLN A 405 -18.16 -12.62 -1.02
N ILE A 406 -17.50 -13.75 -0.77
CA ILE A 406 -16.11 -13.98 -1.19
C ILE A 406 -16.08 -15.09 -2.24
N ALA A 407 -15.67 -14.74 -3.46
CA ALA A 407 -15.59 -15.67 -4.61
C ALA A 407 -14.80 -16.96 -4.33
N ASP A 408 -13.79 -16.91 -3.46
CA ASP A 408 -12.89 -18.03 -3.18
C ASP A 408 -13.41 -19.01 -2.10
N ILE A 409 -14.56 -18.78 -1.47
CA ILE A 409 -14.97 -19.54 -0.27
C ILE A 409 -15.08 -21.05 -0.50
N ALA A 410 -15.55 -21.49 -1.67
CA ALA A 410 -15.61 -22.91 -2.00
C ALA A 410 -14.21 -23.56 -2.00
N SER A 411 -13.20 -22.84 -2.51
CA SER A 411 -11.81 -23.29 -2.49
C SER A 411 -11.26 -23.36 -1.06
N TYR A 412 -11.63 -22.41 -0.19
CA TYR A 412 -11.20 -22.40 1.21
C TYR A 412 -11.82 -23.57 2.00
N ALA A 413 -13.10 -23.87 1.75
CA ALA A 413 -13.77 -25.03 2.32
C ALA A 413 -13.19 -26.36 1.82
N ALA A 414 -12.68 -26.42 0.58
CA ALA A 414 -11.96 -27.58 0.07
C ALA A 414 -10.57 -27.73 0.71
N GLU A 415 -9.80 -26.64 0.84
CA GLU A 415 -8.51 -26.63 1.55
C GLU A 415 -8.66 -27.14 3.00
N GLN A 416 -9.70 -26.71 3.71
CA GLN A 416 -9.98 -27.17 5.07
C GLN A 416 -10.33 -28.66 5.16
N ARG A 417 -10.82 -29.27 4.07
CA ARG A 417 -11.06 -30.71 3.96
C ARG A 417 -9.81 -31.50 3.53
N GLY A 418 -8.66 -30.84 3.41
CA GLY A 418 -7.38 -31.47 3.07
C GLY A 418 -6.97 -31.35 1.60
N ALA A 419 -7.71 -30.59 0.78
CA ALA A 419 -7.29 -30.32 -0.59
C ALA A 419 -5.98 -29.49 -0.61
N ALA A 420 -5.13 -29.74 -1.61
CA ALA A 420 -3.91 -28.97 -1.78
C ALA A 420 -4.23 -27.50 -2.13
N LYS A 421 -3.43 -26.57 -1.59
CA LYS A 421 -3.55 -25.15 -1.90
C LYS A 421 -3.38 -24.91 -3.40
N GLU A 422 -4.36 -24.29 -4.04
CA GLU A 422 -4.23 -23.88 -5.44
C GLU A 422 -3.10 -22.85 -5.60
N LYS A 423 -2.21 -23.08 -6.57
CA LYS A 423 -1.19 -22.10 -6.93
C LYS A 423 -1.85 -20.93 -7.65
N GLU A 424 -1.81 -19.77 -7.02
CA GLU A 424 -2.19 -18.49 -7.63
C GLU A 424 -1.36 -18.28 -8.91
N SER A 425 -1.98 -18.47 -10.07
CA SER A 425 -1.38 -18.31 -11.39
C SER A 425 -2.11 -17.22 -12.17
N PHE A 426 -1.49 -16.71 -13.24
CA PHE A 426 -2.14 -15.75 -14.13
C PHE A 426 -3.43 -16.33 -14.74
N ALA A 427 -3.41 -17.60 -15.13
CA ALA A 427 -4.59 -18.29 -15.65
C ALA A 427 -5.69 -18.43 -14.60
N TRP A 428 -5.33 -18.72 -13.34
CA TRP A 428 -6.27 -18.71 -12.21
C TRP A 428 -6.91 -17.33 -12.06
N MET A 429 -6.12 -16.26 -11.99
CA MET A 429 -6.63 -14.89 -11.85
C MET A 429 -7.59 -14.52 -12.98
N LEU A 430 -7.25 -14.85 -14.23
CA LEU A 430 -8.10 -14.57 -15.38
C LEU A 430 -9.41 -15.36 -15.35
N ARG A 431 -9.38 -16.63 -14.89
CA ARG A 431 -10.60 -17.43 -14.68
C ARG A 431 -11.45 -16.83 -13.57
N THR A 432 -10.86 -16.47 -12.44
CA THR A 432 -11.56 -15.80 -11.33
C THR A 432 -12.24 -14.53 -11.84
N VAL A 433 -11.51 -13.63 -12.52
CA VAL A 433 -12.10 -12.40 -13.09
C VAL A 433 -13.24 -12.67 -14.08
N ARG A 434 -13.16 -13.75 -14.86
CA ARG A 434 -14.24 -14.16 -15.78
C ARG A 434 -15.44 -14.78 -15.07
N SER A 435 -15.21 -15.53 -13.99
CA SER A 435 -16.26 -16.15 -13.17
C SER A 435 -16.94 -15.16 -12.23
N LEU A 436 -16.37 -13.97 -12.03
CA LEU A 436 -17.06 -12.81 -11.46
C LEU A 436 -18.16 -12.35 -12.43
N GLN A 437 -19.29 -13.05 -12.41
CA GLN A 437 -20.54 -12.68 -13.07
C GLN A 437 -21.62 -12.49 -12.00
N ARG A 438 -22.02 -11.21 -11.81
CA ARG A 438 -23.17 -10.68 -11.06
C ARG A 438 -23.16 -10.79 -9.51
N ARG A 439 -23.16 -9.59 -8.89
CA ARG A 439 -23.72 -9.19 -7.57
C ARG A 439 -23.22 -9.95 -6.33
N GLN A 440 -21.92 -9.85 -6.02
CA GLN A 440 -21.34 -10.34 -4.75
C GLN A 440 -21.61 -9.42 -3.53
N GLY A 441 -22.71 -8.66 -3.57
CA GLY A 441 -23.01 -7.64 -2.58
C GLY A 441 -21.99 -6.50 -2.58
N ASP A 442 -21.69 -5.96 -1.41
CA ASP A 442 -20.76 -4.84 -1.24
C ASP A 442 -19.43 -5.27 -0.60
N ILE A 443 -18.43 -4.39 -0.76
CA ILE A 443 -17.16 -4.43 -0.04
C ILE A 443 -17.18 -3.33 1.00
N TYR A 444 -16.83 -3.65 2.25
CA TYR A 444 -16.77 -2.68 3.34
C TYR A 444 -15.32 -2.54 3.80
N VAL A 445 -14.82 -1.31 3.81
CA VAL A 445 -13.54 -0.97 4.42
C VAL A 445 -13.83 -0.13 5.66
N ARG A 446 -13.32 -0.59 6.81
CA ARG A 446 -13.45 0.08 8.10
C ARG A 446 -12.07 0.31 8.69
N TRP A 447 -11.89 1.50 9.24
CA TRP A 447 -10.66 1.93 9.89
C TRP A 447 -10.80 1.69 11.39
N GLY A 448 -9.94 0.85 11.96
CA GLY A 448 -9.83 0.74 13.40
C GLY A 448 -9.11 1.94 13.98
N GLU A 449 -9.27 2.14 15.29
CA GLU A 449 -8.62 3.23 16.02
C GLU A 449 -7.10 3.21 15.78
N PRO A 450 -6.50 4.28 15.25
CA PRO A 450 -5.05 4.35 15.04
C PRO A 450 -4.28 4.21 16.35
N LEU A 451 -3.12 3.57 16.31
CA LEU A 451 -2.25 3.34 17.46
C LEU A 451 -0.91 4.02 17.24
N SER A 452 -0.58 5.00 18.07
CA SER A 452 0.75 5.61 18.14
C SER A 452 1.70 4.68 18.92
N LEU A 453 2.86 4.37 18.32
CA LEU A 453 3.88 3.57 19.00
C LEU A 453 4.50 4.34 20.16
N ALA A 454 4.69 5.66 20.01
CA ALA A 454 5.28 6.51 21.05
C ALA A 454 4.42 6.60 22.32
N GLU A 455 3.10 6.46 22.20
CA GLU A 455 2.18 6.39 23.35
C GLU A 455 2.27 5.06 24.11
N ARG A 456 2.80 4.00 23.49
CA ARG A 456 2.82 2.63 24.04
C ARG A 456 4.20 2.17 24.48
N LEU A 457 5.25 2.75 23.93
CA LEU A 457 6.63 2.31 24.13
C LEU A 457 7.55 3.53 24.15
N ALA A 458 8.42 3.62 25.16
CA ALA A 458 9.46 4.64 25.18
C ALA A 458 10.60 4.30 24.21
N GLN A 459 11.17 5.31 23.55
CA GLN A 459 12.42 5.14 22.80
C GLN A 459 13.55 4.63 23.71
N GLY A 460 14.50 3.89 23.14
CA GLY A 460 15.60 3.28 23.89
C GLY A 460 15.22 2.11 24.80
N THR A 461 13.96 1.65 24.78
CA THR A 461 13.54 0.46 25.52
C THR A 461 14.37 -0.77 25.10
N ASP A 462 15.01 -1.44 26.06
CA ASP A 462 15.76 -2.67 25.79
C ASP A 462 14.83 -3.85 25.48
N LEU A 463 14.72 -4.18 24.18
CA LEU A 463 13.93 -5.29 23.67
C LEU A 463 14.50 -6.68 24.02
N SER A 464 15.72 -6.77 24.54
CA SER A 464 16.36 -8.04 24.91
C SER A 464 15.85 -8.61 26.24
N THR A 465 15.32 -7.75 27.11
CA THR A 465 14.73 -8.10 28.41
C THR A 465 13.46 -8.94 28.26
N GLU A 466 13.05 -9.66 29.31
CA GLU A 466 11.80 -10.44 29.29
C GLU A 466 10.58 -9.56 28.96
N ARG A 467 10.47 -8.39 29.59
CA ARG A 467 9.42 -7.40 29.31
C ARG A 467 9.52 -6.85 27.89
N GLY A 468 10.74 -6.58 27.41
CA GLY A 468 11.00 -6.10 26.05
C GLY A 468 10.56 -7.09 24.97
N ARG A 469 10.78 -8.39 25.18
CA ARG A 469 10.35 -9.46 24.26
C ARG A 469 8.83 -9.54 24.11
N LEU A 470 8.07 -9.13 25.12
CA LEU A 470 6.60 -9.13 25.11
C LEU A 470 5.99 -7.90 24.40
N VAL A 471 6.77 -6.86 24.12
CA VAL A 471 6.29 -5.63 23.46
C VAL A 471 5.66 -5.94 22.10
N VAL A 472 6.39 -6.64 21.23
CA VAL A 472 5.92 -6.94 19.86
C VAL A 472 4.68 -7.86 19.87
N PRO A 473 4.63 -8.98 20.63
CA PRO A 473 3.42 -9.78 20.78
C PRO A 473 2.20 -9.01 21.32
N LYS A 474 2.39 -8.19 22.36
CA LYS A 474 1.29 -7.39 22.94
C LYS A 474 0.74 -6.37 21.95
N LEU A 475 1.63 -5.69 21.24
CA LEU A 475 1.27 -4.74 20.18
C LEU A 475 0.50 -5.44 19.05
N ALA A 476 0.98 -6.61 18.61
CA ALA A 476 0.31 -7.40 17.57
C ALA A 476 -1.09 -7.86 18.00
N PHE A 477 -1.25 -8.25 19.27
CA PHE A 477 -2.54 -8.62 19.83
C PHE A 477 -3.49 -7.43 19.92
N GLU A 478 -3.01 -6.26 20.37
CA GLU A 478 -3.82 -5.04 20.42
C GLU A 478 -4.29 -4.65 19.00
N ILE A 479 -3.40 -4.68 18.00
CA ILE A 479 -3.76 -4.44 16.60
C ILE A 479 -4.84 -5.42 16.13
N ALA A 480 -4.69 -6.73 16.41
CA ALA A 480 -5.69 -7.73 16.04
C ALA A 480 -7.05 -7.47 16.71
N THR A 481 -7.05 -7.06 17.98
CA THR A 481 -8.26 -6.66 18.70
C THR A 481 -8.93 -5.44 18.07
N ARG A 482 -8.16 -4.42 17.68
CA ARG A 482 -8.67 -3.23 16.99
C ARG A 482 -9.23 -3.56 15.58
N ILE A 483 -8.60 -4.49 14.85
CA ILE A 483 -9.15 -5.02 13.58
C ILE A 483 -10.52 -5.68 13.83
N ASN A 484 -10.61 -6.55 14.83
CA ASN A 484 -11.86 -7.23 15.19
C ASN A 484 -12.94 -6.22 15.62
N ALA A 485 -12.58 -5.22 16.43
CA ALA A 485 -13.49 -4.18 16.88
C ALA A 485 -14.01 -3.30 15.73
N ALA A 486 -13.22 -3.11 14.67
CA ALA A 486 -13.64 -2.37 13.47
C ALA A 486 -14.39 -3.24 12.44
N THR A 487 -14.44 -4.57 12.61
CA THR A 487 -15.02 -5.47 11.61
C THR A 487 -16.54 -5.39 11.64
N PRO A 488 -17.19 -4.96 10.54
CA PRO A 488 -18.64 -4.78 10.53
C PRO A 488 -19.36 -6.12 10.46
N ILE A 489 -20.47 -6.21 11.19
CA ILE A 489 -21.43 -7.31 11.11
C ILE A 489 -22.29 -7.13 9.86
N THR A 490 -22.22 -8.10 8.95
CA THR A 490 -23.01 -8.13 7.72
C THR A 490 -24.30 -8.94 7.90
N PRO A 491 -25.37 -8.66 7.14
CA PRO A 491 -26.57 -9.48 7.15
C PRO A 491 -26.28 -10.97 6.86
N ILE A 492 -25.39 -11.23 5.90
CA ILE A 492 -24.96 -12.57 5.51
C ILE A 492 -24.31 -13.33 6.68
N SER A 493 -23.45 -12.65 7.46
CA SER A 493 -22.77 -13.26 8.61
C SER A 493 -23.73 -13.65 9.74
N LEU A 494 -24.75 -12.83 10.01
CA LEU A 494 -25.78 -13.12 11.00
C LEU A 494 -26.71 -14.24 10.54
N VAL A 495 -27.21 -14.19 9.31
CA VAL A 495 -28.07 -15.24 8.75
C VAL A 495 -27.34 -16.58 8.71
N ALA A 496 -26.06 -16.60 8.33
CA ALA A 496 -25.24 -17.81 8.39
C ALA A 496 -25.09 -18.33 9.83
N ALA A 497 -24.90 -17.45 10.82
CA ALA A 497 -24.84 -17.83 12.23
C ALA A 497 -26.16 -18.47 12.72
N ALA A 498 -27.31 -17.87 12.37
CA ALA A 498 -28.63 -18.38 12.72
C ALA A 498 -28.92 -19.74 12.05
N LEU A 499 -28.62 -19.88 10.75
CA LEU A 499 -28.81 -21.15 10.03
C LEU A 499 -27.96 -22.28 10.61
N LEU A 500 -26.72 -22.00 11.02
CA LEU A 500 -25.84 -23.01 11.61
C LEU A 500 -26.37 -23.56 12.95
N ARG A 501 -27.22 -22.82 13.66
CA ARG A 501 -27.91 -23.31 14.86
C ARG A 501 -28.95 -24.39 14.55
N HIS A 502 -29.57 -24.32 13.37
CA HIS A 502 -30.54 -25.30 12.90
C HIS A 502 -29.92 -26.48 12.16
N SER A 503 -28.67 -26.35 11.69
CA SER A 503 -27.95 -27.40 10.95
C SER A 503 -27.91 -28.71 11.75
N PRO A 504 -28.22 -29.87 11.11
CA PRO A 504 -28.43 -30.08 9.68
C PRO A 504 -29.89 -29.93 9.21
N ARG A 505 -30.83 -29.51 10.06
CA ARG A 505 -32.26 -29.41 9.73
C ARG A 505 -32.52 -28.22 8.80
N ALA A 506 -33.52 -28.37 7.93
CA ALA A 506 -34.03 -27.27 7.12
C ALA A 506 -34.96 -26.38 7.95
N VAL A 507 -34.92 -25.08 7.71
CA VAL A 507 -35.72 -24.07 8.41
C VAL A 507 -36.31 -23.09 7.40
N ASP A 508 -37.53 -22.62 7.66
CA ASP A 508 -38.18 -21.58 6.86
C ASP A 508 -37.71 -20.17 7.26
N VAL A 509 -38.19 -19.16 6.56
CA VAL A 509 -37.79 -17.76 6.79
C VAL A 509 -38.17 -17.29 8.20
N GLU A 510 -39.37 -17.66 8.67
CA GLU A 510 -39.88 -17.29 10.00
C GLU A 510 -39.02 -17.91 11.12
N GLY A 511 -38.65 -19.18 10.99
CA GLY A 511 -37.76 -19.83 11.97
C GLY A 511 -36.36 -19.23 12.02
N VAL A 512 -35.83 -18.75 10.88
CA VAL A 512 -34.57 -18.00 10.83
C VAL A 512 -34.73 -16.64 11.51
N LEU A 513 -35.80 -15.91 11.21
CA LEU A 513 -36.10 -14.60 11.81
C LEU A 513 -36.20 -14.70 13.34
N ALA A 514 -36.96 -15.66 13.86
CA ALA A 514 -37.09 -15.91 15.30
C ALA A 514 -35.75 -16.26 15.97
N THR A 515 -34.82 -16.86 15.21
CA THR A 515 -33.47 -17.15 15.72
C THR A 515 -32.56 -15.93 15.68
N LEU A 516 -32.78 -15.00 14.74
CA LEU A 516 -32.00 -13.78 14.58
C LEU A 516 -32.37 -12.70 15.59
N GLU A 517 -33.63 -12.64 16.02
CA GLU A 517 -34.14 -11.58 16.90
C GLU A 517 -33.25 -11.33 18.15
N PRO A 518 -32.82 -12.35 18.93
CA PRO A 518 -31.91 -12.13 20.05
C PRO A 518 -30.53 -11.61 19.65
N PHE A 519 -30.01 -12.01 18.48
CA PHE A 519 -28.74 -11.51 17.96
C PHE A 519 -28.85 -10.04 17.57
N LEU A 520 -29.93 -9.66 16.88
CA LEU A 520 -30.18 -8.28 16.46
C LEU A 520 -30.34 -7.36 17.67
N ASP A 521 -31.06 -7.81 18.70
CA ASP A 521 -31.20 -7.09 19.96
C ASP A 521 -29.87 -6.92 20.69
N TYR A 522 -29.06 -7.98 20.74
CA TYR A 522 -27.72 -7.90 21.32
C TYR A 522 -26.83 -6.91 20.57
N VAL A 523 -26.82 -6.97 19.23
CA VAL A 523 -26.07 -6.05 18.37
C VAL A 523 -26.47 -4.60 18.59
N LYS A 524 -27.78 -4.31 18.63
CA LYS A 524 -28.32 -2.97 18.88
C LYS A 524 -27.93 -2.47 20.28
N ARG A 525 -28.15 -3.27 21.33
CA ARG A 525 -27.85 -2.88 22.72
C ARG A 525 -26.38 -2.63 22.99
N ARG A 526 -25.49 -3.30 22.26
CA ARG A 526 -24.04 -3.17 22.39
C ARG A 526 -23.42 -2.18 21.40
N GLU A 527 -24.23 -1.56 20.54
CA GLU A 527 -23.79 -0.65 19.48
C GLU A 527 -22.66 -1.26 18.63
N LEU A 528 -22.76 -2.55 18.34
CA LEU A 528 -21.71 -3.26 17.61
C LEU A 528 -21.61 -2.71 16.19
N PRO A 529 -20.40 -2.70 15.60
CA PRO A 529 -20.21 -2.21 14.25
C PRO A 529 -21.02 -3.07 13.28
N THR A 530 -21.94 -2.45 12.56
CA THR A 530 -22.68 -3.11 11.48
C THR A 530 -22.24 -2.55 10.14
N THR A 531 -22.69 -3.19 9.07
CA THR A 531 -22.76 -2.49 7.78
C THR A 531 -23.86 -1.42 7.84
N VAL A 532 -24.45 -1.03 6.70
CA VAL A 532 -25.71 -0.26 6.67
C VAL A 532 -26.70 -0.74 7.76
N PRO A 533 -27.61 0.11 8.28
CA PRO A 533 -28.51 -0.27 9.37
C PRO A 533 -29.04 -1.69 9.16
N LEU A 534 -28.78 -2.60 10.11
CA LEU A 534 -29.12 -4.03 9.95
C LEU A 534 -30.62 -4.19 9.76
N THR A 535 -31.02 -4.25 8.51
CA THR A 535 -32.39 -4.39 8.07
C THR A 535 -32.72 -5.87 7.94
N LEU A 536 -32.65 -6.62 9.05
CA LEU A 536 -33.04 -8.05 9.11
C LEU A 536 -34.28 -8.25 10.00
N ASP A 537 -35.10 -7.22 10.08
CA ASP A 537 -36.29 -7.09 10.91
C ASP A 537 -37.57 -7.59 10.24
N THR A 538 -37.55 -7.86 8.92
CA THR A 538 -38.70 -8.39 8.19
C THR A 538 -38.39 -9.70 7.48
N PRO A 539 -39.39 -10.59 7.30
CA PRO A 539 -39.21 -11.85 6.57
C PRO A 539 -38.66 -11.67 5.15
N GLU A 540 -39.04 -10.61 4.44
CA GLU A 540 -38.58 -10.34 3.07
C GLU A 540 -37.07 -10.12 3.02
N ARG A 541 -36.54 -9.35 3.97
CA ARG A 541 -35.11 -9.02 4.01
C ARG A 541 -34.27 -10.21 4.45
N VAL A 542 -34.79 -11.03 5.37
CA VAL A 542 -34.18 -12.32 5.72
C VAL A 542 -34.18 -13.25 4.50
N ARG A 543 -35.28 -13.31 3.73
CA ARG A 543 -35.36 -14.08 2.49
C ARG A 543 -34.33 -13.62 1.46
N ASP A 544 -34.16 -12.32 1.24
CA ASP A 544 -33.16 -11.78 0.31
C ASP A 544 -31.74 -12.23 0.68
N ALA A 545 -31.39 -12.19 1.97
CA ALA A 545 -30.09 -12.65 2.46
C ALA A 545 -29.91 -14.18 2.32
N LEU A 546 -30.97 -14.95 2.57
CA LEU A 546 -30.99 -16.40 2.38
C LEU A 546 -30.85 -16.79 0.90
N ASP A 547 -31.54 -16.10 0.00
CA ASP A 547 -31.48 -16.31 -1.44
C ASP A 547 -30.10 -15.92 -1.98
N ALA A 548 -29.47 -14.87 -1.45
CA ALA A 548 -28.09 -14.51 -1.78
C ALA A 548 -27.10 -15.61 -1.36
N LEU A 549 -27.26 -16.18 -0.15
CA LEU A 549 -26.47 -17.33 0.31
C LEU A 549 -26.69 -18.58 -0.56
N ALA A 550 -27.93 -18.83 -0.97
CA ALA A 550 -28.28 -19.97 -1.83
C ALA A 550 -27.73 -19.82 -3.26
N ALA A 551 -27.81 -18.62 -3.84
CA ALA A 551 -27.28 -18.32 -5.18
C ALA A 551 -25.76 -18.53 -5.27
N ASN A 552 -25.03 -18.37 -4.15
CA ASN A 552 -23.59 -18.61 -4.06
C ASN A 552 -23.24 -20.04 -3.60
N GLY A 553 -24.23 -20.94 -3.50
CA GLY A 553 -24.04 -22.33 -3.10
C GLY A 553 -23.63 -22.53 -1.63
N ILE A 554 -23.77 -21.48 -0.80
CA ILE A 554 -23.43 -21.52 0.63
C ILE A 554 -24.54 -22.20 1.44
N VAL A 555 -25.77 -22.15 0.95
CA VAL A 555 -26.95 -22.75 1.59
C VAL A 555 -27.76 -23.48 0.51
N ARG A 556 -28.40 -24.59 0.87
CA ARG A 556 -29.32 -25.29 -0.04
C ARG A 556 -30.72 -24.73 0.15
N ARG A 557 -31.36 -24.33 -0.95
CA ARG A 557 -32.75 -23.90 -0.99
C ARG A 557 -33.60 -25.06 -1.51
N HIS A 558 -34.64 -25.40 -0.77
CA HIS A 558 -35.59 -26.44 -1.14
C HIS A 558 -36.98 -25.82 -1.21
N GLU A 559 -37.63 -25.96 -2.36
CA GLU A 559 -39.03 -25.57 -2.53
C GLU A 559 -39.91 -26.79 -2.23
N SER A 560 -40.85 -26.63 -1.30
CA SER A 560 -41.93 -27.57 -1.07
C SER A 560 -43.26 -26.92 -1.50
N VAL A 561 -44.32 -27.74 -1.60
CA VAL A 561 -45.67 -27.27 -1.97
C VAL A 561 -46.22 -26.23 -0.98
N ALA A 562 -45.78 -26.27 0.29
CA ALA A 562 -46.30 -25.42 1.36
C ALA A 562 -45.34 -24.28 1.77
N SER A 563 -44.03 -24.44 1.62
CA SER A 563 -43.04 -23.44 2.03
C SER A 563 -41.67 -23.61 1.36
N VAL A 564 -40.91 -22.51 1.30
CA VAL A 564 -39.49 -22.51 0.92
C VAL A 564 -38.66 -22.67 2.20
N VAL A 565 -37.79 -23.68 2.22
CA VAL A 565 -36.92 -23.95 3.36
C VAL A 565 -35.44 -23.95 2.94
N TYR A 566 -34.59 -23.59 3.89
CA TYR A 566 -33.15 -23.44 3.71
C TYR A 566 -32.41 -24.37 4.66
N ALA A 567 -31.35 -25.01 4.16
CA ALA A 567 -30.55 -25.95 4.95
C ALA A 567 -29.06 -25.78 4.70
N VAL A 568 -28.26 -25.89 5.77
CA VAL A 568 -26.81 -26.01 5.67
C VAL A 568 -26.46 -27.50 5.66
N GLY A 569 -26.16 -28.01 4.46
CA GLY A 569 -25.70 -29.38 4.28
C GLY A 569 -24.24 -29.59 4.73
N PRO A 570 -23.78 -30.86 4.82
CA PRO A 570 -22.42 -31.17 5.27
C PRO A 570 -21.32 -30.51 4.44
N GLU A 571 -21.52 -30.37 3.13
CA GLU A 571 -20.55 -29.75 2.22
C GLU A 571 -20.52 -28.22 2.34
N GLN A 572 -21.66 -27.63 2.72
CA GLN A 572 -21.85 -26.19 2.89
C GLN A 572 -21.37 -25.69 4.28
N HIS A 573 -21.26 -26.59 5.26
CA HIS A 573 -21.05 -26.23 6.65
C HIS A 573 -19.82 -25.34 6.87
N LEU A 574 -18.68 -25.66 6.25
CA LEU A 574 -17.46 -24.86 6.38
C LEU A 574 -17.58 -23.48 5.73
N ALA A 575 -18.29 -23.39 4.61
CA ALA A 575 -18.55 -22.13 3.92
C ALA A 575 -19.48 -21.21 4.74
N ALA A 576 -20.57 -21.74 5.28
CA ALA A 576 -21.44 -20.99 6.20
C ALA A 576 -20.71 -20.61 7.49
N ALA A 577 -19.92 -21.54 8.05
CA ALA A 577 -19.14 -21.29 9.26
C ALA A 577 -18.10 -20.20 9.06
N TYR A 578 -17.55 -20.03 7.85
CA TYR A 578 -16.66 -18.93 7.51
C TYR A 578 -17.32 -17.58 7.83
N TYR A 579 -18.53 -17.35 7.31
CA TYR A 579 -19.25 -16.09 7.52
C TYR A 579 -19.65 -15.86 8.97
N ARG A 580 -20.10 -16.90 9.70
CA ARG A 580 -20.33 -16.77 11.15
C ARG A 580 -19.03 -16.39 11.87
N ASN A 581 -17.92 -17.02 11.50
CA ASN A 581 -16.65 -16.84 12.18
C ASN A 581 -16.02 -15.45 11.98
N THR A 582 -16.46 -14.65 11.01
CA THR A 582 -16.00 -13.26 10.86
C THR A 582 -16.59 -12.33 11.92
N ILE A 583 -17.69 -12.72 12.58
CA ILE A 583 -18.37 -11.91 13.61
C ILE A 583 -18.38 -12.58 14.99
N ILE A 584 -17.89 -13.82 15.09
CA ILE A 584 -18.04 -14.64 16.30
C ILE A 584 -17.42 -13.97 17.54
N HIS A 585 -16.33 -13.22 17.38
CA HIS A 585 -15.64 -12.54 18.48
C HIS A 585 -16.51 -11.55 19.24
N PHE A 586 -17.58 -11.00 18.62
CA PHE A 586 -18.54 -10.16 19.32
C PHE A 586 -19.47 -10.91 20.28
N PHE A 587 -19.65 -12.22 20.05
CA PHE A 587 -20.60 -13.06 20.78
C PHE A 587 -19.91 -14.06 21.71
N VAL A 588 -18.60 -14.31 21.58
CA VAL A 588 -17.88 -15.31 22.39
C VAL A 588 -18.03 -15.05 23.88
N THR A 589 -17.83 -13.81 24.36
CA THR A 589 -17.93 -13.49 25.78
C THR A 589 -19.34 -13.75 26.31
N ALA A 590 -20.37 -13.34 25.57
CA ALA A 590 -21.76 -13.60 25.94
C ALA A 590 -22.05 -15.11 25.95
N ALA A 591 -21.59 -15.86 24.94
CA ALA A 591 -21.78 -17.31 24.88
C ALA A 591 -21.09 -18.04 26.03
N ILE A 592 -19.87 -17.63 26.43
CA ILE A 592 -19.18 -18.19 27.61
C ILE A 592 -20.00 -17.93 28.86
N ALA A 593 -20.48 -16.70 29.05
CA ALA A 593 -21.30 -16.33 30.19
C ALA A 593 -22.62 -17.13 30.23
N GLU A 594 -23.31 -17.28 29.11
CA GLU A 594 -24.55 -18.07 29.00
C GLU A 594 -24.33 -19.55 29.31
N VAL A 595 -23.25 -20.16 28.78
CA VAL A 595 -22.92 -21.56 29.05
C VAL A 595 -22.58 -21.77 30.53
N ALA A 596 -21.79 -20.87 31.12
CA ALA A 596 -21.47 -20.89 32.54
C ALA A 596 -22.73 -20.74 33.40
N LEU A 597 -23.65 -19.83 33.03
CA LEU A 597 -24.94 -19.63 33.70
C LEU A 597 -25.79 -20.90 33.72
N VAL A 598 -25.89 -21.58 32.57
CA VAL A 598 -26.59 -22.86 32.45
C VAL A 598 -25.93 -23.93 33.32
N GLY A 599 -24.59 -23.92 33.42
CA GLY A 599 -23.84 -24.80 34.32
C GLY A 599 -24.23 -24.59 35.78
N VAL A 600 -24.19 -23.33 36.26
CA VAL A 600 -24.57 -22.98 37.64
C VAL A 600 -26.02 -23.38 37.95
N LEU A 601 -26.95 -23.13 37.03
CA LEU A 601 -28.36 -23.50 37.20
C LEU A 601 -28.58 -25.03 37.28
N ARG A 602 -27.70 -25.83 36.67
CA ARG A 602 -27.77 -27.30 36.71
C ARG A 602 -27.16 -27.90 37.97
N GLU A 603 -26.11 -27.28 38.50
CA GLU A 603 -25.36 -27.81 39.65
C GLU A 603 -25.87 -27.30 41.01
N GLY A 604 -26.73 -26.26 41.04
CA GLY A 604 -27.35 -25.77 42.27
C GLY A 604 -26.37 -25.15 43.29
N THR A 605 -25.15 -24.85 42.87
CA THR A 605 -24.06 -24.33 43.70
C THR A 605 -24.21 -22.83 44.01
N PRO A 606 -23.74 -22.35 45.18
CA PRO A 606 -23.78 -20.93 45.56
C PRO A 606 -22.76 -20.05 44.80
N GLY A 607 -22.32 -20.46 43.61
CA GLY A 607 -21.35 -19.76 42.77
C GLY A 607 -21.92 -18.59 41.98
N TRP A 608 -23.19 -18.22 42.19
CA TRP A 608 -23.83 -17.08 41.51
C TRP A 608 -23.09 -15.77 41.75
N SER A 609 -22.61 -15.53 42.97
CA SER A 609 -21.88 -14.30 43.31
C SER A 609 -20.50 -14.23 42.64
N GLU A 610 -19.78 -15.35 42.58
CA GLU A 610 -18.48 -15.44 41.88
C GLU A 610 -18.66 -15.36 40.37
N PHE A 611 -19.65 -16.05 39.80
CA PHE A 611 -20.02 -15.92 38.39
C PHE A 611 -20.41 -14.48 38.04
N ALA A 612 -21.24 -13.83 38.85
CA ALA A 612 -21.64 -12.45 38.62
C ALA A 612 -20.42 -11.52 38.68
N GLN A 613 -19.55 -11.64 39.68
CA GLN A 613 -18.33 -10.83 39.75
C GLN A 613 -17.44 -11.01 38.51
N GLU A 614 -17.21 -12.25 38.09
CA GLU A 614 -16.31 -12.52 36.96
C GLU A 614 -16.94 -12.17 35.60
N ALA A 615 -18.24 -12.40 35.44
CA ALA A 615 -18.98 -11.99 34.24
C ALA A 615 -19.09 -10.45 34.12
N PHE A 616 -19.20 -9.72 35.24
CA PHE A 616 -19.14 -8.26 35.26
C PHE A 616 -17.73 -7.74 35.01
N ALA A 617 -16.67 -8.44 35.44
CA ALA A 617 -15.29 -8.08 35.15
C ALA A 617 -14.91 -8.27 33.67
N LEU A 618 -15.60 -9.15 32.95
CA LEU A 618 -15.44 -9.40 31.50
C LEU A 618 -16.27 -8.45 30.62
N ARG A 619 -17.12 -7.61 31.21
CA ARG A 619 -18.02 -6.70 30.52
C ARG A 619 -17.38 -5.33 30.32
#